data_AF-A0A7W8FDY0-F1
#
_entry.id   AF-A0A7W8FDY0-F1
#
_cell.length_a   1.000
_cell.length_b   1.000
_cell.length_c   1.000
_cell.angle_alpha   90.00
_cell.angle_beta   90.00
_cell.angle_gamma   90.00
#
_symmetry.space_group_name_H-M   'P 1'
#
loop_
_entity.id
_entity.type
_entity.pdbx_description
1 polymer ?
#
loop_
_entity_poly.entity_id
_entity_poly.type
_entity_poly.pdbx_seq_one_letter_code
_entity_poly.pdbx_strand_id
1 'polypeptide(L)'
;MSSISTSMQLGASAMNTHSWGMAVTAHNVANVSTAGFEPQRAVYATGPAGQGVRLDAVLQGNGAPNAGSTPFSAAQAVYDVTSGLPLEATNPSGTDLGREMVSMITSQHAYKANAAVVRTGDAMLGTLLDIKA
;
A
#
# COMPACT_ATOMS: atom_id res chain seq x y z
N MET A 1 20.44 -25.47 -9.15
CA MET A 1 19.09 -25.52 -8.52
C MET A 1 18.89 -24.46 -7.44
N SER A 2 19.94 -24.03 -6.71
CA SER A 2 19.83 -22.97 -5.68
C SER A 2 19.22 -21.66 -6.19
N SER A 3 19.62 -21.18 -7.38
CA SER A 3 19.12 -19.92 -7.97
C SER A 3 17.62 -19.90 -8.30
N ILE A 4 17.04 -21.05 -8.69
CA ILE A 4 15.60 -21.17 -8.99
C ILE A 4 14.78 -21.21 -7.69
N SER A 5 15.26 -21.92 -6.67
CA SER A 5 14.61 -21.90 -5.36
C SER A 5 14.61 -20.49 -4.77
N THR A 6 15.71 -19.74 -4.92
CA THR A 6 15.81 -18.34 -4.48
C THR A 6 14.88 -17.42 -5.26
N SER A 7 14.76 -17.56 -6.59
CA SER A 7 13.84 -16.73 -7.38
C SER A 7 12.36 -17.04 -7.08
N MET A 8 12.01 -18.30 -6.82
CA MET A 8 10.65 -18.67 -6.38
C MET A 8 10.33 -18.15 -4.98
N GLN A 9 11.28 -18.23 -4.04
CA GLN A 9 11.13 -17.65 -2.71
C GLN A 9 11.02 -16.12 -2.75
N LEU A 10 11.77 -15.47 -3.65
CA LEU A 10 11.65 -14.04 -3.92
C LEU A 10 10.26 -13.72 -4.47
N GLY A 11 9.77 -14.46 -5.46
CA GLY A 11 8.44 -14.28 -6.02
C GLY A 11 7.33 -14.48 -4.98
N ALA A 12 7.44 -15.52 -4.14
CA ALA A 12 6.49 -15.80 -3.07
C ALA A 12 6.47 -14.70 -1.99
N SER A 13 7.64 -14.24 -1.54
CA SER A 13 7.75 -13.14 -0.58
C SER A 13 7.22 -11.82 -1.17
N ALA A 14 7.53 -11.51 -2.44
CA ALA A 14 7.03 -10.34 -3.14
C ALA A 14 5.50 -10.35 -3.32
N MET A 15 4.92 -11.49 -3.66
CA MET A 15 3.46 -11.64 -3.71
C MET A 15 2.82 -11.36 -2.36
N ASN A 16 3.41 -11.88 -1.27
CA ASN A 16 2.93 -11.62 0.08
C ASN A 16 3.01 -10.12 0.40
N THR A 17 4.15 -9.46 0.17
CA THR A 17 4.27 -8.01 0.46
C THR A 17 3.34 -7.14 -0.37
N HIS A 18 3.14 -7.45 -1.66
CA HIS A 18 2.21 -6.69 -2.49
C HIS A 18 0.75 -6.90 -2.06
N SER A 19 0.41 -8.07 -1.49
CA SER A 19 -0.92 -8.30 -0.92
C SER A 19 -1.19 -7.40 0.30
N TRP A 20 -0.19 -7.20 1.17
CA TRP A 20 -0.26 -6.25 2.29
C TRP A 20 -0.34 -4.80 1.81
N GLY A 21 0.42 -4.44 0.77
CA GLY A 21 0.33 -3.13 0.12
C GLY A 21 -1.08 -2.83 -0.38
N MET A 22 -1.70 -3.80 -1.06
CA MET A 22 -3.10 -3.70 -1.50
C MET A 22 -4.09 -3.62 -0.33
N ALA A 23 -3.85 -4.33 0.76
CA ALA A 23 -4.73 -4.28 1.94
C ALA A 23 -4.71 -2.89 2.60
N VAL A 24 -3.52 -2.29 2.74
CA VAL A 24 -3.37 -0.91 3.23
C VAL A 24 -4.07 0.06 2.30
N THR A 25 -3.90 -0.11 0.98
CA THR A 25 -4.54 0.81 0.04
C THR A 25 -6.05 0.66 -0.04
N ALA A 26 -6.55 -0.57 0.03
CA ALA A 26 -7.98 -0.84 0.15
C ALA A 26 -8.58 -0.23 1.42
N HIS A 27 -7.86 -0.28 2.54
CA HIS A 27 -8.27 0.37 3.78
C HIS A 27 -8.39 1.89 3.64
N ASN A 28 -7.40 2.53 2.99
CA ASN A 28 -7.46 3.96 2.72
C ASN A 28 -8.64 4.33 1.81
N VAL A 29 -8.83 3.61 0.70
CA VAL A 29 -9.97 3.83 -0.22
C VAL A 29 -11.30 3.67 0.50
N ALA A 30 -11.46 2.66 1.34
CA ALA A 30 -12.70 2.42 2.07
C ALA A 30 -13.05 3.57 3.03
N ASN A 31 -12.04 4.22 3.61
CA ASN A 31 -12.21 5.30 4.57
C ASN A 31 -12.07 6.70 3.93
N VAL A 32 -12.16 6.82 2.60
CA VAL A 32 -12.07 8.11 1.90
C VAL A 32 -13.21 9.06 2.28
N SER A 33 -14.39 8.53 2.63
CA SER A 33 -15.54 9.32 3.09
C SER A 33 -15.65 9.41 4.61
N THR A 34 -14.69 8.85 5.36
CA THR A 34 -14.69 8.92 6.83
C THR A 34 -13.99 10.20 7.27
N ALA A 35 -14.71 11.06 7.99
CA ALA A 35 -14.19 12.30 8.50
C ALA A 35 -13.04 12.05 9.50
N GLY A 36 -11.95 12.81 9.39
CA GLY A 36 -10.77 12.71 10.26
C GLY A 36 -9.93 11.44 10.09
N PHE A 37 -10.15 10.66 9.02
CA PHE A 37 -9.34 9.48 8.74
C PHE A 37 -7.94 9.85 8.24
N GLU A 38 -6.92 9.24 8.84
CA GLU A 38 -5.52 9.36 8.45
C GLU A 38 -5.06 8.13 7.64
N PRO A 39 -4.58 8.31 6.40
CA PRO A 39 -4.16 7.20 5.56
C PRO A 39 -2.91 6.51 6.10
N GLN A 40 -2.84 5.21 5.84
CA GLN A 40 -1.72 4.35 6.18
C GLN A 40 -0.85 4.09 4.94
N ARG A 41 0.46 3.88 5.14
CA ARG A 41 1.41 3.54 4.07
C ARG A 41 2.22 2.29 4.41
N ALA A 42 2.21 1.31 3.52
CA ALA A 42 3.08 0.15 3.62
C ALA A 42 4.54 0.52 3.31
N VAL A 43 5.46 0.14 4.19
CA VAL A 43 6.91 0.22 3.99
C VAL A 43 7.48 -1.18 3.86
N TYR A 44 8.29 -1.38 2.85
CA TYR A 44 8.92 -2.65 2.54
C TYR A 44 10.41 -2.59 2.82
N ALA A 45 10.97 -3.68 3.33
CA ALA A 45 12.40 -3.84 3.50
C ALA A 45 12.85 -5.20 2.96
N THR A 46 14.14 -5.29 2.65
CA THR A 46 14.77 -6.55 2.29
C THR A 46 14.76 -7.51 3.49
N GLY A 47 14.44 -8.77 3.23
CA GLY A 47 14.46 -9.84 4.23
C GLY A 47 15.86 -10.08 4.81
N PRO A 48 15.97 -10.78 5.97
CA PRO A 48 17.27 -11.03 6.59
C PRO A 48 18.14 -11.83 5.62
N ALA A 49 19.44 -11.53 5.57
CA ALA A 49 20.39 -12.15 4.62
C ALA A 49 20.11 -11.88 3.12
N GLY A 50 19.39 -10.81 2.77
CA GLY A 50 19.11 -10.47 1.37
C GLY A 50 18.06 -11.36 0.71
N GLN A 51 17.38 -12.21 1.49
CA GLN A 51 16.40 -13.17 1.01
C GLN A 51 15.01 -12.53 0.98
N GLY A 52 14.56 -12.14 -0.21
CA GLY A 52 13.18 -11.68 -0.41
C GLY A 52 12.88 -10.28 0.10
N VAL A 53 11.61 -9.91 0.00
CA VAL A 53 11.05 -8.67 0.51
C VAL A 53 10.06 -8.98 1.62
N ARG A 54 10.03 -8.16 2.66
CA ARG A 54 9.05 -8.26 3.75
C ARG A 54 8.42 -6.91 4.02
N LEU A 55 7.26 -6.93 4.66
CA LEU A 55 6.68 -5.74 5.26
C LEU A 55 7.56 -5.36 6.45
N ASP A 56 8.07 -4.14 6.46
CA ASP A 56 8.89 -3.62 7.56
C ASP A 56 8.00 -2.92 8.58
N ALA A 57 7.09 -2.06 8.11
CA ALA A 57 6.08 -1.40 8.91
C ALA A 57 4.90 -0.94 8.06
N VAL A 58 3.73 -0.79 8.69
CA VAL A 58 2.64 0.05 8.19
C VAL A 58 2.70 1.35 8.97
N LEU A 59 3.08 2.43 8.30
CA LEU A 59 3.14 3.75 8.90
C LEU A 59 1.77 4.40 8.76
N GLN A 60 1.06 4.60 9.87
CA GLN A 60 -0.09 5.51 9.90
C GLN A 60 0.46 6.94 9.86
N GLY A 61 -0.10 7.79 9.02
CA GLY A 61 0.45 9.10 8.73
C GLY A 61 0.80 9.91 9.98
N ASN A 62 2.10 10.08 10.23
CA ASN A 62 2.66 11.20 10.98
C ASN A 62 3.81 11.75 10.13
N GLY A 63 3.44 12.47 9.07
CA GLY A 63 4.33 13.03 8.06
C GLY A 63 4.29 14.56 7.99
N ALA A 64 3.80 15.23 9.02
CA ALA A 64 4.11 16.63 9.28
C ALA A 64 4.45 16.75 10.78
N PRO A 65 5.63 17.30 11.15
CA PRO A 65 5.72 17.90 12.46
C PRO A 65 4.59 18.92 12.55
N ASN A 66 3.99 19.01 13.72
CA ASN A 66 3.16 20.13 14.13
C ASN A 66 4.01 21.41 13.97
N ALA A 67 4.05 21.98 12.76
CA ALA A 67 4.89 23.09 12.37
C ALA A 67 3.99 24.22 11.89
N GLY A 68 3.32 24.82 12.88
CA GLY A 68 2.79 26.17 12.77
C GLY A 68 1.42 26.29 12.11
N SER A 69 0.37 25.85 12.79
CA SER A 69 -0.86 26.66 12.79
C SER A 69 -0.57 27.93 13.60
N THR A 70 0.22 28.85 13.03
CA THR A 70 0.16 30.23 13.49
C THR A 70 -1.25 30.73 13.14
N PRO A 71 -1.93 31.42 14.07
CA PRO A 71 -3.31 31.83 13.85
C PRO A 71 -3.34 32.93 12.78
N PHE A 72 -3.64 32.57 11.54
CA PHE A 72 -4.19 33.55 10.60
C PHE A 72 -5.65 33.79 11.01
N SER A 73 -5.84 34.85 11.79
CA SER A 73 -7.15 35.41 12.10
C SER A 73 -7.55 36.37 10.97
N ALA A 74 -8.35 35.88 10.02
CA ALA A 74 -9.27 36.71 9.25
C ALA A 74 -10.51 36.99 10.11
N ALA A 75 -10.28 37.65 11.25
CA ALA A 75 -11.20 37.87 12.37
C ALA A 75 -12.66 38.11 11.96
N GLN A 76 -13.62 37.43 12.57
CA GLN A 76 -15.03 37.86 12.66
C GLN A 76 -15.77 38.14 11.33
N ALA A 77 -15.19 37.85 10.19
CA ALA A 77 -15.76 38.08 8.87
C ALA A 77 -15.48 36.82 8.06
N VAL A 78 -16.36 35.82 8.04
CA VAL A 78 -17.77 35.97 7.72
C VAL A 78 -18.47 34.76 8.31
N TYR A 79 -19.27 35.02 9.34
CA TYR A 79 -20.53 34.31 9.63
C TYR A 79 -20.48 32.80 9.43
N ASP A 80 -20.00 32.09 10.46
CA ASP A 80 -20.45 30.75 10.86
C ASP A 80 -21.18 29.90 9.79
N VAL A 81 -20.48 29.60 8.71
CA VAL A 81 -20.86 28.53 7.77
C VAL A 81 -20.52 27.17 8.41
N THR A 82 -19.74 27.16 9.49
CA THR A 82 -19.27 25.94 10.17
C THR A 82 -20.33 25.33 11.10
N SER A 83 -21.27 26.09 11.68
CA SER A 83 -22.32 25.54 12.55
C SER A 83 -23.51 24.92 11.82
N GLY A 84 -23.61 25.15 10.50
CA GLY A 84 -24.63 24.54 9.63
C GLY A 84 -24.07 23.51 8.65
N LEU A 85 -22.75 23.32 8.59
CA LEU A 85 -22.15 22.27 7.78
C LEU A 85 -21.99 21.01 8.63
N PRO A 86 -22.37 19.83 8.12
CA PRO A 86 -22.14 18.57 8.81
C PRO A 86 -20.65 18.43 9.17
N LEU A 87 -20.35 17.85 10.34
CA LEU A 87 -18.98 17.59 10.87
C LEU A 87 -18.01 16.98 9.82
N GLU A 88 -18.56 16.35 8.78
CA GLU A 88 -17.84 15.80 7.62
C GLU A 88 -17.09 16.85 6.78
N ALA A 89 -17.53 18.12 6.78
CA ALA A 89 -16.86 19.20 6.05
C ALA A 89 -15.67 19.81 6.83
N THR A 90 -15.68 19.71 8.16
CA THR A 90 -14.63 20.31 9.01
C THR A 90 -13.38 19.46 9.07
N ASN A 91 -13.51 18.13 9.00
CA ASN A 91 -12.38 17.19 9.01
C ASN A 91 -12.49 16.21 7.83
N PRO A 92 -12.18 16.62 6.59
CA PRO A 92 -12.15 15.68 5.48
C PRO A 92 -11.10 14.57 5.70
N SER A 93 -11.31 13.41 5.08
CA SER A 93 -10.32 12.33 5.06
C SER A 93 -9.01 12.82 4.44
N GLY A 94 -7.86 12.47 5.03
CA GLY A 94 -6.54 12.78 4.46
C GLY A 94 -6.18 11.92 3.24
N THR A 95 -7.10 11.08 2.76
CA THR A 95 -6.87 10.13 1.66
C THR A 95 -7.07 10.77 0.29
N ASP A 96 -6.10 10.57 -0.61
CA ASP A 96 -6.18 10.93 -2.03
C ASP A 96 -6.56 9.70 -2.87
N LEU A 97 -7.82 9.62 -3.30
CA LEU A 97 -8.34 8.49 -4.08
C LEU A 97 -7.59 8.29 -5.41
N GLY A 98 -7.15 9.38 -6.05
CA GLY A 98 -6.42 9.29 -7.32
C GLY A 98 -5.09 8.58 -7.13
N ARG A 99 -4.35 8.95 -6.08
CA ARG A 99 -3.10 8.28 -5.70
C ARG A 99 -3.33 6.83 -5.29
N GLU A 100 -4.41 6.57 -4.56
CA GLU A 100 -4.68 5.24 -4.02
C GLU A 100 -5.08 4.24 -5.10
N MET A 101 -5.88 4.66 -6.08
CA MET A 101 -6.20 3.84 -7.25
C MET A 101 -4.95 3.51 -8.07
N VAL A 102 -4.05 4.48 -8.30
CA VAL A 102 -2.80 4.24 -9.03
C VAL A 102 -1.86 3.31 -8.26
N SER A 103 -1.77 3.48 -6.94
CA SER A 103 -1.00 2.58 -6.05
C SER A 103 -1.54 1.15 -6.09
N MET A 104 -2.87 1.00 -6.10
CA MET A 104 -3.53 -0.30 -6.22
C MET A 104 -3.26 -0.96 -7.58
N ILE A 105 -3.40 -0.21 -8.69
CA ILE A 105 -3.09 -0.70 -10.04
C ILE A 105 -1.64 -1.18 -10.10
N THR A 106 -0.71 -0.37 -9.62
CA THR A 106 0.73 -0.71 -9.60
C THR A 106 0.98 -2.01 -8.81
N SER A 107 0.38 -2.13 -7.63
CA SER A 107 0.51 -3.32 -6.78
C SER A 107 -0.09 -4.57 -7.44
N GLN A 108 -1.24 -4.44 -8.11
CA GLN A 108 -1.86 -5.53 -8.87
C GLN A 108 -0.98 -6.01 -10.03
N HIS A 109 -0.39 -5.07 -10.79
CA HIS A 109 0.53 -5.41 -11.87
C HIS A 109 1.79 -6.09 -11.34
N ALA A 110 2.36 -5.62 -10.24
CA ALA A 110 3.51 -6.25 -9.60
C ALA A 110 3.19 -7.67 -9.09
N TYR A 111 2.03 -7.87 -8.47
CA TYR A 111 1.57 -9.19 -8.07
C TYR A 111 1.44 -10.15 -9.26
N LYS A 112 0.80 -9.71 -10.36
CA LYS A 112 0.65 -10.51 -11.58
C LYS A 112 1.99 -10.84 -12.23
N ALA A 113 2.93 -9.90 -12.25
CA ALA A 113 4.28 -10.13 -12.79
C ALA A 113 5.04 -11.19 -11.97
N ASN A 114 5.00 -11.11 -10.64
CA ASN A 114 5.63 -12.10 -9.76
C ASN A 114 4.97 -13.48 -9.88
N ALA A 115 3.64 -13.53 -10.02
CA ALA A 115 2.91 -14.78 -10.24
C ALA A 115 3.28 -15.44 -11.59
N ALA A 116 3.59 -14.66 -12.63
CA ALA A 116 4.02 -15.20 -13.92
C ALA A 116 5.39 -15.89 -13.84
N VAL A 117 6.32 -15.37 -13.02
CA VAL A 117 7.62 -16.00 -12.77
C VAL A 117 7.45 -17.33 -12.05
N VAL A 118 6.63 -17.38 -11.01
CA VAL A 118 6.34 -18.62 -10.26
C VAL A 118 5.67 -19.66 -11.16
N ARG A 119 4.70 -19.24 -11.99
CA ARG A 119 4.03 -20.12 -12.94
C ARG A 119 4.98 -20.69 -14.00
N THR A 120 5.88 -19.86 -14.52
CA THR A 120 6.92 -20.33 -15.45
C THR A 120 7.86 -21.31 -14.77
N GLY A 121 8.24 -21.05 -13.52
CA GLY A 121 9.05 -21.97 -12.71
C GLY A 121 8.38 -23.34 -12.54
N ASP A 122 7.09 -23.36 -12.21
CA ASP A 122 6.29 -24.58 -12.08
C ASP A 122 6.16 -25.35 -13.40
N ALA A 123 5.86 -24.65 -14.50
CA ALA A 123 5.79 -25.26 -15.82
C ALA A 123 7.13 -25.92 -16.24
N MET A 124 8.26 -25.30 -15.91
CA MET A 124 9.59 -25.87 -16.17
C MET A 124 9.90 -27.06 -15.27
N LEU A 125 9.42 -27.08 -14.02
CA LEU A 125 9.54 -28.25 -13.14
C LEU A 125 8.68 -29.41 -13.64
N GLY A 126 7.47 -29.12 -14.13
CA GLY A 126 6.57 -30.10 -14.72
C GLY A 126 7.17 -30.79 -15.94
N THR A 127 7.75 -30.04 -16.88
CA THR A 127 8.42 -30.63 -18.07
C THR A 127 9.64 -31.47 -17.69
N LEU A 128 10.42 -31.06 -16.68
CA LEU A 128 11.54 -31.87 -16.18
C LEU A 128 11.08 -33.16 -15.52
N LEU A 129 9.95 -33.15 -14.81
CA LEU A 129 9.37 -34.34 -14.18
C LEU A 129 8.88 -35.33 -15.25
N ASP A 130 8.21 -34.83 -16.29
CA ASP A 130 7.67 -35.62 -17.40
C ASP A 130 8.78 -36.31 -18.23
N ILE A 131 9.94 -35.66 -18.40
CA ILE A 131 11.10 -36.26 -19.07
C ILE A 131 11.79 -37.34 -18.21
N LYS A 132 11.66 -37.25 -16.88
CA LYS A 132 12.37 -38.15 -15.95
C LYS A 132 11.57 -39.36 -15.49
N ALA A 133 10.24 -39.30 -15.62
CA ALA A 133 9.32 -40.42 -15.47
C ALA A 133 9.46 -41.41 -16.64
#